data_AF-A0A963NZ18-F1
#
_entry.id   AF-A0A963NZ18-F1
#
_cell.length_a   1.000
_cell.length_b   1.000
_cell.length_c   1.000
_cell.angle_alpha   90.00
_cell.angle_beta   90.00
_cell.angle_gamma   90.00
#
_symmetry.space_group_name_H-M   'P 1'
#
loop_
_entity.id
_entity.type
_entity.pdbx_description
1 polymer ?
#
loop_
_entity_poly.entity_id
_entity_poly.type
_entity_poly.pdbx_seq_one_letter_code
_entity_poly.pdbx_strand_id
1 'polypeptide(L)' 'MIVFLIIGAIAGWLAGLIVKGYGFGLLGNIVVGIVGAFVAGLILPAIGLAFGGGILAAIIHATIGAVILLFLIRLVKRI' A
#
# COMPACT_ATOMS: atom_id res chain seq x y z
N MET A 1 -0.60 17.53 -0.34
CA MET A 1 -0.10 16.69 -1.46
C MET A 1 1.23 16.02 -1.12
N ILE A 2 2.26 16.77 -0.67
CA ILE A 2 3.55 16.18 -0.24
C ILE A 2 3.39 15.11 0.86
N VAL A 3 2.51 15.35 1.85
CA VAL A 3 2.28 14.42 2.97
C VAL A 3 1.79 13.04 2.49
N PHE A 4 0.96 12.98 1.45
CA PHE A 4 0.48 11.71 0.90
C PHE A 4 1.60 10.92 0.18
N LEU A 5 2.55 11.62 -0.46
CA LEU A 5 3.73 10.97 -1.05
C LEU A 5 4.61 10.34 0.03
N ILE A 6 4.81 11.04 1.16
CA ILE A 6 5.58 10.50 2.30
C ILE A 6 4.86 9.29 2.89
N ILE A 7 3.54 9.38 3.11
CA ILE A 7 2.73 8.27 3.61
C ILE A 7 2.79 7.07 2.67
N GLY A 8 2.62 7.30 1.36
CA GLY A 8 2.70 6.24 0.34
C GLY A 8 4.08 5.59 0.25
N ALA A 9 5.15 6.37 0.40
CA ALA A 9 6.51 5.83 0.43
C ALA A 9 6.76 4.96 1.66
N ILE A 10 6.34 5.42 2.85
CA ILE A 10 6.44 4.65 4.10
C ILE A 10 5.61 3.36 4.00
N ALA A 11 4.36 3.47 3.55
CA ALA A 11 3.45 2.34 3.39
C ALA A 11 3.95 1.32 2.36
N GLY A 12 4.48 1.77 1.22
CA GLY A 12 5.06 0.91 0.20
C GLY A 12 6.28 0.15 0.69
N TRP A 13 7.16 0.81 1.43
CA TRP A 13 8.29 0.16 2.08
C TRP A 13 7.83 -0.88 3.12
N LEU A 14 6.89 -0.54 4.00
CA LEU A 14 6.30 -1.46 4.97
C LEU A 14 5.65 -2.68 4.30
N ALA A 15 4.87 -2.46 3.24
CA ALA A 15 4.23 -3.53 2.49
C ALA A 15 5.26 -4.48 1.83
N GLY A 16 6.35 -3.92 1.32
CA GLY A 16 7.48 -4.70 0.79
C GLY A 16 8.18 -5.56 1.85
N LEU A 17 8.24 -5.12 3.11
CA LEU A 17 8.75 -5.92 4.23
C LEU A 17 7.79 -7.06 4.61
N ILE A 18 6.47 -6.79 4.54
CA ILE A 18 5.42 -7.78 4.83
C ILE A 18 5.40 -8.88 3.77
N VAL A 19 5.45 -8.52 2.49
CA VAL A 19 5.43 -9.48 1.37
C VAL A 19 6.84 -9.99 1.06
N LYS A 20 7.34 -10.92 1.89
CA LYS A 20 8.67 -11.54 1.70
C LYS A 20 8.75 -12.32 0.38
N GLY A 21 9.80 -12.03 -0.40
CA GLY A 21 10.27 -12.85 -1.53
C GLY A 21 10.30 -12.21 -2.91
N TYR A 22 9.65 -11.05 -3.15
CA TYR A 22 9.57 -10.39 -4.46
C TYR A 22 9.42 -8.85 -4.36
N GLY A 23 10.13 -8.20 -3.43
CA GLY A 23 10.19 -6.73 -3.40
C GLY A 23 10.86 -6.20 -4.67
N PHE A 24 10.23 -5.27 -5.38
CA PHE A 24 10.74 -4.66 -6.63
C PHE A 24 11.91 -3.67 -6.38
N GLY A 25 12.69 -3.88 -5.31
CA GLY A 25 13.61 -2.87 -4.76
C GLY A 25 12.88 -1.70 -4.09
N LEU A 26 13.63 -0.74 -3.54
CA LEU A 26 13.07 0.42 -2.83
C LEU A 26 12.13 1.25 -3.72
N LEU A 27 12.57 1.56 -4.94
CA LEU A 27 11.81 2.36 -5.91
C LEU A 27 10.52 1.68 -6.36
N GLY A 28 10.58 0.39 -6.70
CA GLY A 28 9.38 -0.35 -7.10
C GLY A 28 8.39 -0.51 -5.96
N ASN A 29 8.86 -0.72 -4.72
CA ASN A 29 7.99 -0.77 -3.55
C ASN A 29 7.31 0.58 -3.26
N ILE A 30 7.99 1.71 -3.50
CA ILE A 30 7.39 3.05 -3.37
C ILE A 30 6.30 3.25 -4.42
N VAL A 31 6.54 2.90 -5.69
CA VAL A 31 5.54 3.03 -6.76
C VAL A 31 4.31 2.17 -6.47
N VAL A 32 4.54 0.91 -6.10
CA VAL A 32 3.46 0.00 -5.70
C VAL A 32 2.73 0.52 -4.45
N GLY A 33 3.46 1.11 -3.51
CA GLY A 33 2.92 1.76 -2.32
C GLY A 33 1.94 2.88 -2.66
N ILE A 34 2.33 3.76 -3.59
CA ILE A 34 1.49 4.88 -4.05
C ILE A 34 0.22 4.38 -4.75
N VAL A 35 0.35 3.42 -5.67
CA VAL A 35 -0.80 2.85 -6.39
C VAL A 35 -1.72 2.09 -5.44
N GLY A 36 -1.14 1.29 -4.54
CA GLY A 36 -1.87 0.56 -3.51
C GLY A 36 -2.64 1.51 -2.58
N ALA A 37 -2.05 2.63 -2.18
CA ALA A 37 -2.72 3.63 -1.34
C ALA A 37 -3.94 4.27 -2.02
N PHE A 38 -3.86 4.55 -3.33
CA PHE A 38 -5.01 5.01 -4.11
C PHE A 38 -6.13 3.98 -4.15
N VAL A 39 -5.79 2.72 -4.42
CA VAL A 39 -6.77 1.62 -4.49
C VAL A 39 -7.41 1.36 -3.12
N ALA A 40 -6.62 1.34 -2.05
CA ALA A 40 -7.12 1.20 -0.69
C ALA A 40 -8.05 2.34 -0.29
N GLY A 41 -7.70 3.58 -0.62
CA GLY A 41 -8.52 4.76 -0.33
C GLY A 41 -9.90 4.71 -0.99
N LEU A 42 -10.05 3.98 -2.10
CA LEU A 42 -11.32 3.78 -2.78
C LEU A 42 -12.10 2.58 -2.22
N ILE A 43 -11.42 1.47 -1.92
CA ILE A 43 -12.07 0.20 -1.58
C ILE A 43 -12.37 0.08 -0.08
N LEU A 44 -11.46 0.47 0.82
CA LEU A 44 -11.64 0.28 2.27
C LEU A 44 -12.87 1.02 2.82
N PRO A 45 -13.15 2.28 2.44
CA PRO A 45 -14.37 2.96 2.86
C PRO A 45 -15.63 2.29 2.33
N ALA A 46 -15.58 1.73 1.11
CA ALA A 46 -16.72 1.07 0.48
C ALA A 46 -17.13 -0.23 1.18
N ILE A 47 -16.21 -0.89 1.88
CA ILE A 47 -16.47 -2.11 2.68
C ILE A 47 -16.67 -1.82 4.18
N GLY A 48 -16.86 -0.55 4.55
CA GLY A 48 -17.09 -0.14 5.94
C GLY A 48 -15.84 -0.10 6.82
N LEU A 49 -14.64 -0.29 6.24
CA LEU A 49 -13.37 -0.13 6.94
C LEU A 49 -12.90 1.31 6.84
N ALA A 50 -13.45 2.16 7.70
CA ALA A 50 -12.94 3.50 7.94
C ALA A 50 -12.16 3.50 9.26
N PHE A 51 -10.83 3.37 9.19
CA PHE A 51 -10.01 3.80 10.31
C PHE A 51 -10.17 5.33 10.43
N GLY A 52 -10.30 5.87 11.64
CA GLY A 52 -10.64 7.29 11.88
C GLY A 52 -9.69 8.31 11.20
N GLY A 53 -9.88 9.61 11.44
CA GLY A 53 -9.05 10.63 10.81
C GLY A 53 -7.58 10.65 11.28
N GLY A 54 -6.67 11.11 10.42
CA GLY A 54 -5.30 11.45 10.78
C GLY A 54 -4.21 10.68 10.02
N ILE A 55 -2.95 11.04 10.29
CA ILE A 55 -1.76 10.51 9.60
C ILE A 55 -1.62 9.00 9.80
N LEU A 56 -1.86 8.51 11.02
CA LEU A 56 -1.73 7.09 11.34
C LEU A 56 -2.72 6.23 10.55
N ALA A 57 -3.98 6.65 10.50
CA ALA A 57 -5.00 5.96 9.71
C ALA A 57 -4.66 5.99 8.22
N ALA A 58 -4.15 7.10 7.70
CA ALA A 58 -3.70 7.19 6.31
C ALA A 58 -2.55 6.20 6.01
N ILE A 59 -1.59 6.02 6.93
CA ILE A 59 -0.52 5.03 6.79
C ILE A 59 -1.08 3.61 6.79
N ILE A 60 -2.02 3.30 7.68
CA ILE A 60 -2.64 1.97 7.77
C ILE A 60 -3.39 1.63 6.48
N HIS A 61 -4.28 2.50 6.01
CA HIS A 61 -5.01 2.29 4.75
C HIS A 61 -4.05 2.11 3.57
N ALA A 62 -3.04 3.00 3.45
CA ALA A 62 -2.04 2.91 2.40
C ALA A 62 -1.26 1.59 2.43
N THR A 63 -0.90 1.12 3.63
CA THR A 63 -0.16 -0.13 3.81
C THR A 63 -1.00 -1.34 3.40
N ILE A 64 -2.28 -1.37 3.79
CA ILE A 64 -3.20 -2.46 3.41
C ILE A 64 -3.33 -2.53 1.88
N GLY A 65 -3.55 -1.41 1.22
CA GLY A 65 -3.66 -1.38 -0.25
C GLY A 65 -2.39 -1.81 -0.96
N ALA A 66 -1.23 -1.37 -0.47
CA ALA A 66 0.07 -1.77 -1.00
C ALA A 66 0.34 -3.28 -0.81
N VAL A 67 -0.02 -3.85 0.34
CA VAL A 67 0.09 -5.30 0.60
C VAL A 67 -0.80 -6.09 -0.35
N ILE A 68 -2.06 -5.67 -0.54
CA ILE A 68 -2.99 -6.33 -1.47
C ILE A 68 -2.43 -6.28 -2.90
N LEU A 69 -1.94 -5.12 -3.35
CA LEU A 69 -1.40 -4.98 -4.70
C LEU A 69 -0.15 -5.86 -4.91
N LEU A 70 0.80 -5.84 -3.97
CA LEU A 70 1.98 -6.71 -4.02
C LEU A 70 1.60 -8.19 -4.02
N PHE A 71 0.61 -8.57 -3.23
CA PHE A 71 0.12 -9.94 -3.18
C PHE A 71 -0.52 -10.37 -4.51
N LEU A 72 -1.35 -9.52 -5.12
CA LEU A 72 -1.96 -9.79 -6.44
C LEU A 72 -0.90 -9.89 -7.55
N ILE A 73 0.07 -8.96 -7.57
CA ILE A 73 1.17 -9.00 -8.53
C ILE A 73 1.98 -10.29 -8.36
N ARG A 74 2.23 -10.71 -7.12
CA ARG A 74 2.90 -11.98 -6.81
C ARG A 74 2.10 -13.18 -7.30
N LEU A 75 0.78 -13.17 -7.13
CA LEU A 75 -0.09 -14.26 -7.60
C LEU A 75 -0.01 -14.41 -9.12
N VAL A 76 -0.11 -13.30 -9.85
CA VAL A 76 -0.05 -13.30 -11.32
C VAL A 76 1.33 -13.70 -11.84
N LYS A 77 2.43 -13.22 -11.24
CA LYS A 77 3.78 -13.59 -11.67
C LYS A 77 4.19 -15.03 -11.34
N ARG A 78 3.48 -15.71 -10.43
CA ARG A 78 3.78 -17.09 -10.03
C ARG A 78 3.09 -18.12 -10.92
N ILE A 79 2.10 -17.70 -11.70
CA ILE A 79 1.43 -18.48 -12.75
C ILE A 79 2.28 -18.37 -14.02
#